data_AF-A0A848V7J9-F1
#
_entry.id   AF-A0A848V7J9-F1
#
_cell.length_a   1.000
_cell.length_b   1.000
_cell.length_c   1.000
_cell.angle_alpha   90.00
_cell.angle_beta   90.00
_cell.angle_gamma   90.00
#
_symmetry.space_group_name_H-M   'P 1'
#
loop_
_entity.id
_entity.type
_entity.pdbx_description
1 polymer ?
#
loop_
_entity_poly.entity_id
_entity_poly.type
_entity_poly.pdbx_seq_one_letter_code
_entity_poly.pdbx_strand_id
1 'polypeptide(L)'
;MGRPPHKVQDQNNHLDWDYPIHDGCEFYYVGQSVHKPECRFEQHKSCYGPDINFKCICGRRRPITKNVSNRYVRKYGMFLQNQAFRHLNPLKSRKAALLAEATLADSLRDNGHVVYFN
;
A
#
# COMPACT_ATOMS: atom_id res chain seq x y z
N MET A 1 -1.99 -2.24 20.57
CA MET A 1 -1.65 -3.13 19.43
C MET A 1 -0.31 -3.78 19.75
N GLY A 2 -0.11 -5.07 19.41
CA GLY A 2 1.21 -5.69 19.57
C GLY A 2 2.25 -5.14 18.60
N ARG A 3 3.54 -5.36 18.89
CA ARG A 3 4.67 -4.92 18.04
C ARG A 3 4.47 -5.40 16.59
N PRO A 4 4.65 -4.55 15.56
CA PRO A 4 4.45 -4.96 14.18
C PRO A 4 5.51 -5.98 13.72
N PRO A 5 5.32 -6.67 12.59
CA PRO A 5 6.29 -7.64 12.09
C PRO A 5 7.68 -7.03 11.86
N HIS A 6 8.75 -7.81 12.05
CA HIS A 6 10.15 -7.35 11.94
C HIS A 6 10.43 -6.56 10.65
N LYS A 7 9.93 -7.04 9.50
CA LYS A 7 10.08 -6.33 8.21
C LYS A 7 9.50 -4.91 8.22
N VAL A 8 8.42 -4.68 8.97
CA VAL A 8 7.85 -3.33 9.13
C VAL A 8 8.77 -2.50 10.03
N GLN A 9 9.34 -3.09 11.08
CA GLN A 9 10.28 -2.41 11.97
C GLN A 9 11.56 -2.00 11.22
N ASP A 10 12.14 -2.90 10.43
CA ASP A 10 13.36 -2.63 9.62
C ASP A 10 13.17 -1.48 8.65
N GLN A 11 11.98 -1.37 8.08
CA GLN A 11 11.61 -0.31 7.14
C GLN A 11 11.35 1.03 7.83
N ASN A 12 11.24 1.09 9.14
CA ASN A 12 10.88 2.29 9.89
C ASN A 12 11.80 2.42 11.11
N ASN A 13 13.10 2.49 10.82
CA ASN A 13 14.17 2.64 11.81
C ASN A 13 14.22 4.03 12.44
N HIS A 14 13.45 4.98 11.91
CA HIS A 14 13.24 6.31 12.50
C HIS A 14 12.32 6.27 13.72
N LEU A 15 11.66 5.15 13.98
CA LEU A 15 10.78 4.96 15.14
C LEU A 15 11.46 4.14 16.22
N ASP A 16 11.33 4.61 17.46
CA ASP A 16 11.65 3.82 18.63
C ASP A 16 10.46 2.91 18.98
N TRP A 17 10.59 1.62 18.68
CA TRP A 17 9.57 0.61 18.88
C TRP A 17 9.41 0.16 20.35
N ASP A 18 10.22 0.68 21.27
CA ASP A 18 10.06 0.46 22.71
C ASP A 18 9.05 1.45 23.34
N TYR A 19 8.68 2.51 22.62
CA TYR A 19 7.72 3.52 23.06
C TYR A 19 6.41 3.49 22.24
N PRO A 20 5.29 3.95 22.83
CA PRO A 20 4.06 4.15 22.07
C PRO A 20 4.28 5.07 20.88
N ILE A 21 3.61 4.76 19.78
CA ILE A 21 3.60 5.62 18.61
C ILE A 21 2.94 6.95 19.00
N HIS A 22 3.61 8.06 18.69
CA HIS A 22 3.16 9.41 19.06
C HIS A 22 1.84 9.80 18.35
N ASP A 23 1.09 10.71 18.98
CA ASP A 23 -0.14 11.26 18.41
C ASP A 23 0.13 11.93 17.05
N GLY A 24 -0.70 11.60 16.07
CA GLY A 24 -0.56 12.07 14.68
C GLY A 24 0.23 11.13 13.76
N CYS A 25 0.85 10.08 14.28
CA CYS A 25 1.46 9.05 13.44
C CYS A 25 0.41 8.06 12.92
N GLU A 26 0.35 7.92 11.59
CA GLU A 26 -0.54 6.97 10.92
C GLU A 26 0.25 5.80 10.29
N PHE A 27 -0.50 4.77 9.88
CA PHE A 27 0.05 3.61 9.17
C PHE A 27 -0.30 3.67 7.69
N TYR A 28 0.73 3.64 6.85
CA TYR A 28 0.59 3.67 5.40
C TYR A 28 1.07 2.39 4.75
N TYR A 29 0.32 1.96 3.75
CA TYR A 29 0.78 1.00 2.75
C TYR A 29 1.02 1.76 1.44
N VAL A 30 2.25 1.73 0.93
CA VAL A 30 2.60 2.34 -0.36
C VAL A 30 2.82 1.22 -1.38
N GLY A 31 2.25 1.42 -2.57
CA GLY A 31 2.22 0.42 -3.63
C GLY A 31 1.97 1.06 -4.99
N GLN A 32 2.58 0.54 -6.06
CA GLN A 32 2.21 0.90 -7.44
C GLN A 32 1.25 -0.10 -8.09
N SER A 33 0.50 0.36 -9.11
CA SER A 33 -0.36 -0.48 -9.93
C SER A 33 -0.61 0.11 -11.31
N VAL A 34 -0.83 -0.76 -12.30
CA VAL A 34 -1.36 -0.39 -13.63
C VAL A 34 -2.88 -0.21 -13.63
N HIS A 35 -3.54 -0.63 -12.55
CA HIS A 35 -4.97 -0.43 -12.33
C HIS A 35 -5.23 0.91 -11.63
N LYS A 36 -6.44 1.45 -11.81
CA LYS A 36 -6.91 2.59 -11.00
C LYS A 36 -6.77 2.29 -9.49
N PRO A 37 -6.42 3.28 -8.65
CA PRO A 37 -6.20 3.07 -7.21
C PRO A 37 -7.36 2.36 -6.51
N GLU A 38 -8.60 2.75 -6.81
CA GLU A 38 -9.82 2.17 -6.23
C GLU A 38 -9.96 0.70 -6.63
N CYS A 39 -9.70 0.40 -7.90
CA CYS A 39 -9.70 -0.99 -8.39
C CYS A 39 -8.62 -1.82 -7.71
N ARG A 40 -7.42 -1.24 -7.48
CA ARG A 40 -6.32 -1.94 -6.83
C ARG A 40 -6.60 -2.19 -5.34
N PHE A 41 -7.22 -1.22 -4.67
CA PHE A 41 -7.65 -1.40 -3.28
C PHE A 41 -8.64 -2.55 -3.16
N GLU A 42 -9.67 -2.60 -4.00
CA GLU A 42 -10.63 -3.70 -4.02
C GLU A 42 -9.98 -5.05 -4.34
N GLN A 43 -9.02 -5.08 -5.27
CA GLN A 43 -8.23 -6.29 -5.53
C GLN A 43 -7.49 -6.76 -4.27
N HIS A 44 -6.94 -5.85 -3.47
CA HIS A 44 -6.30 -6.21 -2.21
C HIS A 44 -7.26 -6.81 -1.19
N LYS A 45 -8.50 -6.33 -1.15
CA LYS A 45 -9.52 -6.79 -0.22
C LYS A 45 -10.19 -8.09 -0.67
N SER A 46 -10.27 -8.38 -1.96
CA SER A 46 -11.10 -9.48 -2.51
C SER A 46 -10.33 -10.59 -3.23
N CYS A 47 -9.16 -10.34 -3.82
CA CYS A 47 -8.45 -11.33 -4.63
C CYS A 47 -7.56 -12.25 -3.78
N TYR A 48 -8.17 -13.05 -2.90
CA TYR A 48 -7.50 -14.06 -2.08
C TYR A 48 -8.40 -15.29 -1.87
N GLY A 49 -7.81 -16.45 -1.61
CA GLY A 49 -8.54 -17.71 -1.43
C GLY A 49 -8.53 -18.61 -2.67
N PRO A 50 -9.26 -19.73 -2.63
CA PRO A 50 -9.29 -20.72 -3.72
C PRO A 50 -10.07 -20.23 -4.96
N ASP A 51 -11.18 -19.52 -4.75
CA ASP A 51 -12.14 -19.18 -5.81
C ASP A 51 -12.12 -17.69 -6.16
N ILE A 52 -11.02 -17.25 -6.79
CA ILE A 52 -10.86 -15.84 -7.16
C ILE A 52 -11.49 -15.59 -8.53
N ASN A 53 -12.45 -14.67 -8.59
CA ASN A 53 -13.03 -14.19 -9.85
C ASN A 53 -13.38 -12.71 -9.75
N PHE A 54 -12.37 -11.85 -9.82
CA PHE A 54 -12.53 -10.40 -9.66
C PHE A 54 -12.64 -9.69 -11.01
N LYS A 55 -13.81 -9.08 -11.27
CA LYS A 55 -14.02 -8.22 -12.44
C LYS A 55 -13.50 -6.81 -12.15
N CYS A 56 -12.50 -6.37 -12.90
CA CYS A 56 -11.91 -5.05 -12.70
C CYS A 56 -12.86 -3.93 -13.11
N ILE A 57 -13.00 -2.91 -12.27
CA ILE A 57 -13.76 -1.69 -12.56
C ILE A 57 -13.02 -0.71 -13.49
N CYS A 58 -11.73 -0.95 -13.77
CA CYS A 58 -10.90 -0.08 -14.60
C CYS A 58 -10.82 -0.49 -16.09
N GLY A 59 -11.73 -1.35 -16.57
CA GLY A 59 -11.85 -1.69 -18.00
C GLY A 59 -11.00 -2.87 -18.48
N ARG A 60 -10.43 -3.68 -17.56
CA ARG A 60 -9.77 -4.93 -17.96
C ARG A 60 -10.82 -5.96 -18.40
N ARG A 61 -10.67 -6.51 -19.61
CA ARG A 61 -11.64 -7.45 -20.21
C ARG A 61 -11.77 -8.78 -19.48
N ARG A 62 -10.64 -9.35 -19.05
CA ARG A 62 -10.61 -10.66 -18.37
C ARG A 62 -10.61 -10.47 -16.85
N PRO A 63 -11.37 -11.26 -16.09
CA PRO A 63 -11.32 -11.22 -14.64
C PRO A 63 -9.94 -11.66 -14.13
N ILE A 64 -9.60 -11.19 -12.93
CA ILE A 64 -8.44 -11.68 -12.20
C ILE A 64 -8.86 -12.97 -11.50
N THR A 65 -8.10 -14.03 -11.73
CA THR A 65 -8.35 -15.37 -11.18
C THR A 65 -7.23 -15.88 -10.27
N LYS A 66 -6.25 -15.01 -9.98
CA LYS A 66 -5.10 -15.34 -9.15
C LYS A 66 -5.03 -14.42 -7.94
N ASN A 67 -4.34 -14.87 -6.90
CA ASN A 67 -4.10 -14.04 -5.72
C ASN A 67 -3.21 -12.85 -6.10
N VAL A 68 -3.76 -11.65 -5.95
CA VAL A 68 -3.04 -10.38 -6.10
C VAL A 68 -3.20 -9.50 -4.87
N SER A 69 -3.73 -10.07 -3.78
CA SER A 69 -3.94 -9.37 -2.53
C SER A 69 -2.63 -9.07 -1.81
N ASN A 70 -2.67 -8.11 -0.89
CA ASN A 70 -1.58 -7.87 0.05
C ASN A 70 -2.14 -8.14 1.45
N ARG A 71 -1.44 -8.97 2.23
CA ARG A 71 -1.92 -9.37 3.56
C ARG A 71 -2.17 -8.18 4.50
N TYR A 72 -1.34 -7.14 4.41
CA TYR A 72 -1.45 -5.95 5.27
C TYR A 72 -2.64 -5.11 4.87
N VAL A 73 -2.78 -4.78 3.59
CA VAL A 73 -3.94 -4.02 3.08
C VAL A 73 -5.24 -4.79 3.31
N ARG A 74 -5.23 -6.11 3.10
CA ARG A 74 -6.39 -6.96 3.36
C ARG A 74 -6.84 -6.85 4.81
N LYS A 75 -5.90 -7.03 5.76
CA LYS A 75 -6.18 -7.07 7.20
C LYS A 75 -6.43 -5.71 7.82
N TYR A 76 -5.69 -4.68 7.40
CA TYR A 76 -5.64 -3.37 8.08
C TYR A 76 -6.03 -2.19 7.18
N GLY A 77 -6.06 -2.35 5.86
CA GLY A 77 -6.39 -1.25 4.95
C GLY A 77 -7.83 -0.78 5.15
N MET A 78 -7.98 0.49 5.55
CA MET A 78 -9.26 1.14 5.85
C MET A 78 -9.78 1.94 4.65
N PHE A 79 -8.95 2.80 4.06
CA PHE A 79 -9.31 3.67 2.94
C PHE A 79 -8.07 4.07 2.12
N LEU A 80 -8.30 4.67 0.95
CA LEU A 80 -7.24 5.23 0.11
C LEU A 80 -6.95 6.68 0.51
N GLN A 81 -5.68 7.01 0.72
CA GLN A 81 -5.25 8.39 0.95
C GLN A 81 -5.00 9.12 -0.37
N ASN A 82 -6.08 9.41 -1.11
CA ASN A 82 -6.00 9.92 -2.48
C ASN A 82 -5.14 11.19 -2.63
N GLN A 83 -5.21 12.11 -1.66
CA GLN A 83 -4.47 13.37 -1.73
C GLN A 83 -2.95 13.15 -1.72
N ALA A 84 -2.45 12.13 -1.00
CA ALA A 84 -1.03 11.87 -0.85
C ALA A 84 -0.33 11.46 -2.16
N PHE A 85 -1.04 10.83 -3.11
CA PHE A 85 -0.42 10.27 -4.32
C PHE A 85 -1.03 10.76 -5.64
N ARG A 86 -2.12 11.52 -5.63
CA ARG A 86 -2.85 11.92 -6.86
C ARG A 86 -1.95 12.62 -7.89
N HIS A 87 -1.07 13.50 -7.42
CA HIS A 87 -0.16 14.29 -8.26
C HIS A 87 0.91 13.45 -8.96
N LEU A 88 1.15 12.22 -8.51
CA LEU A 88 2.11 11.30 -9.11
C LEU A 88 1.53 10.56 -10.33
N ASN A 89 0.21 10.53 -10.51
CA ASN A 89 -0.44 9.71 -11.53
C ASN A 89 -0.80 10.52 -12.79
N PRO A 90 -0.68 9.92 -14.00
CA PRO A 90 -0.17 8.58 -14.30
C PRO A 90 1.36 8.54 -14.47
N LEU A 91 1.98 7.41 -14.07
CA LEU A 91 3.40 7.17 -14.27
C LEU A 91 3.67 6.43 -15.59
N LYS A 92 4.65 6.92 -16.37
CA LYS A 92 4.92 6.44 -17.74
C LYS A 92 5.78 5.17 -17.82
N SER A 93 6.53 4.84 -16.77
CA SER A 93 7.45 3.69 -16.79
C SER A 93 7.53 2.99 -15.46
N ARG A 94 7.92 1.71 -15.49
CA ARG A 94 8.20 0.93 -14.27
C ARG A 94 9.27 1.58 -13.41
N LYS A 95 10.33 2.14 -14.02
CA LYS A 95 11.40 2.83 -13.29
C LYS A 95 10.86 4.06 -12.55
N ALA A 96 10.01 4.85 -13.19
CA ALA A 96 9.36 6.00 -12.56
C ALA A 96 8.41 5.56 -11.43
N ALA A 97 7.68 4.45 -11.61
CA ALA A 97 6.81 3.89 -10.58
C ALA A 97 7.57 3.44 -9.33
N LEU A 98 8.69 2.73 -9.49
CA LEU A 98 9.53 2.30 -8.38
C LEU A 98 10.16 3.48 -7.63
N LEU A 99 10.63 4.49 -8.38
CA LEU A 99 11.17 5.70 -7.77
C LEU A 99 10.10 6.45 -6.98
N ALA A 100 8.91 6.67 -7.56
CA ALA A 100 7.82 7.37 -6.89
C ALA A 100 7.31 6.62 -5.65
N GLU A 101 7.25 5.28 -5.69
CA GLU A 101 6.90 4.43 -4.55
C GLU A 101 7.89 4.59 -3.40
N ALA A 102 9.20 4.55 -3.69
CA ALA A 102 10.24 4.75 -2.69
C ALA A 102 10.22 6.18 -2.12
N THR A 103 10.21 7.20 -2.99
CA THR A 103 10.20 8.61 -2.56
C THR A 103 8.98 8.96 -1.72
N LEU A 104 7.79 8.47 -2.09
CA LEU A 104 6.58 8.70 -1.29
C LEU A 104 6.70 8.01 0.09
N ALA A 105 7.21 6.78 0.12
CA ALA A 105 7.39 6.07 1.37
C ALA A 105 8.39 6.78 2.29
N ASP A 106 9.52 7.23 1.77
CA ASP A 106 10.52 7.98 2.55
C ASP A 106 9.94 9.30 3.05
N SER A 107 9.21 10.05 2.21
CA SER A 107 8.59 11.31 2.66
C SER A 107 7.57 11.12 3.78
N LEU A 108 6.82 10.01 3.80
CA LEU A 108 5.88 9.69 4.88
C LEU A 108 6.63 9.31 6.17
N ARG A 109 7.78 8.63 6.07
CA ARG A 109 8.62 8.32 7.22
C ARG A 109 9.27 9.55 7.82
N ASP A 110 9.75 10.46 6.98
CA ASP A 110 10.32 11.74 7.41
C ASP A 110 9.29 12.58 8.18
N ASN A 111 8.00 12.41 7.87
CA ASN A 111 6.88 12.98 8.61
C ASN A 111 6.46 12.19 9.87
N GLY A 112 7.24 11.18 10.25
CA GLY A 112 7.04 10.40 11.47
C GLY A 112 6.06 9.22 11.33
N HIS A 113 5.59 8.89 10.13
CA HIS A 113 4.61 7.82 9.95
C HIS A 113 5.23 6.41 9.85
N VAL A 114 4.42 5.38 10.12
CA VAL A 114 4.80 3.98 9.87
C VAL A 114 4.43 3.62 8.45
N VAL A 115 5.41 3.23 7.63
CA VAL A 115 5.20 2.91 6.22
C VAL A 115 5.65 1.50 5.89
N TYR A 116 4.77 0.73 5.26
CA TYR A 116 5.12 -0.52 4.62
C TYR A 116 5.02 -0.39 3.10
N PHE A 117 6.08 -0.73 2.39
CA PHE A 117 6.07 -0.92 0.94
C PHE A 117 6.92 -2.12 0.54
N ASN A 118 6.81 -2.56 -0.71
CA ASN A 118 7.30 -3.87 -1.13
C ASN A 118 8.32 -3.79 -2.26
#